data_AF-D1W7I3-F1
#
_entry.id   AF-D1W7I3-F1
#
_cell.length_a   1.000
_cell.length_b   1.000
_cell.length_c   1.000
_cell.angle_alpha   90.00
_cell.angle_beta   90.00
_cell.angle_gamma   90.00
#
_symmetry.space_group_name_H-M   'P 1'
#
loop_
_entity.id
_entity.type
_entity.pdbx_description
1 polymer ?
#
loop_
_entity_poly.entity_id
_entity_poly.type
_entity_poly.pdbx_seq_one_letter_code
_entity_poly.pdbx_strand_id
1 'polypeptide(L)'
;MMKKITSFLLLFMAVMVFATWQYRLLCFLFFILLNRNWVKSLPLMKRTIHSYSFLIALLLVGILISIPNYIQRGRTQLVYLNDTGQKTSTPLSLYVVNALFPEEEVMNICLKATAILPSSKLSPIFKNLGSRFIRDAQKDFWNGKAIGFYTPYNQLSWQGSNPGSFAITQAYNEFIGGNYNGIYITKPKHYSTSKNYPVVFFAHGYLGSWEFYQGFLSSLEDCFIVSIATRDLSGIFSYEDISKIFKHYLPLLKEEGYNIDESHLHLIGLSNGGTASNVALRSFDNRFQTITYISTSCDVIKRSHAKVLLIGGGKDASSSNLPGASKRLQRRGTKTTILFDDEENHYIMVHQKERIIEFLNKELELI
;
A
#
# COMPACT_ATOMS: atom_id res chain seq x y z
N MET A 1 38.61 11.55 21.91
CA MET A 1 37.40 12.36 21.63
C MET A 1 36.92 12.20 20.19
N MET A 2 37.81 12.34 19.18
CA MET A 2 37.47 12.13 17.75
C MET A 2 36.75 10.81 17.45
N LYS A 3 37.27 9.64 17.88
CA LYS A 3 36.59 8.34 17.64
C LYS A 3 35.13 8.31 18.10
N LYS A 4 34.79 9.00 19.19
CA LYS A 4 33.42 9.04 19.74
C LYS A 4 32.50 9.95 18.91
N ILE A 5 33.02 11.09 18.47
CA ILE A 5 32.32 12.02 17.57
C ILE A 5 32.08 11.36 16.22
N THR A 6 33.08 10.66 15.67
CA THR A 6 32.95 9.91 14.41
C THR A 6 31.92 8.78 14.53
N SER A 7 31.96 7.97 15.60
CA SER A 7 30.96 6.91 15.81
C SER A 7 29.55 7.47 15.98
N PHE A 8 29.39 8.60 16.67
CA PHE A 8 28.09 9.27 16.82
C PHE A 8 27.57 9.82 15.49
N LEU A 9 28.42 10.47 14.69
CA LEU A 9 28.07 10.96 13.36
C LEU A 9 27.69 9.82 12.42
N LEU A 10 28.43 8.70 12.45
CA LEU A 10 28.11 7.51 11.65
C LEU A 10 26.77 6.89 12.06
N LEU A 11 26.47 6.80 13.35
CA LEU A 11 25.17 6.35 13.83
C LEU A 11 24.05 7.30 13.38
N PHE A 12 24.25 8.61 13.54
CA PHE A 12 23.27 9.60 13.13
C PHE A 12 22.98 9.50 11.63
N MET A 13 24.01 9.38 10.79
CA MET A 13 23.82 9.15 9.36
C MET A 13 23.10 7.83 9.06
N ALA A 14 23.45 6.74 9.75
CA ALA A 14 22.79 5.45 9.57
C ALA A 14 21.28 5.52 9.92
N VAL A 15 20.92 6.18 11.01
CA VAL A 15 19.52 6.39 11.43
C VAL A 15 18.74 7.20 10.41
N MET A 16 19.36 8.21 9.80
CA MET A 16 18.73 9.05 8.76
C MET A 16 18.56 8.32 7.42
N VAL A 17 19.30 7.23 7.18
CA VAL A 17 19.20 6.44 5.94
C VAL A 17 17.99 5.51 5.96
N PHE A 18 17.68 4.89 7.10
CA PHE A 18 16.58 3.93 7.19
C PHE A 18 15.21 4.60 7.37
N ALA A 19 14.19 4.05 6.72
CA ALA A 19 12.83 4.55 6.82
C ALA A 19 12.13 4.00 8.07
N THR A 20 12.26 2.70 8.32
CA THR A 20 11.54 2.04 9.41
C THR A 20 12.16 2.28 10.78
N TRP A 21 11.33 2.37 11.81
CA TRP A 21 11.79 2.41 13.20
C TRP A 21 12.53 1.14 13.61
N GLN A 22 12.16 -0.02 13.07
CA GLN A 22 12.87 -1.28 13.30
C GLN A 22 14.37 -1.13 12.97
N TYR A 23 14.69 -0.68 11.77
CA TYR A 23 16.07 -0.55 11.33
C TYR A 23 16.82 0.58 12.07
N ARG A 24 16.14 1.69 12.37
CA ARG A 24 16.71 2.77 13.20
C ARG A 24 17.06 2.28 14.60
N LEU A 25 16.18 1.53 15.24
CA LEU A 25 16.40 0.95 16.57
C LEU A 25 17.50 -0.12 16.55
N LEU A 26 17.61 -0.91 15.48
CA LEU A 26 18.74 -1.83 15.27
C LEU A 26 20.07 -1.08 15.19
N CYS A 27 20.13 0.07 14.51
CA CYS A 27 21.33 0.91 14.49
C CYS A 27 21.69 1.42 15.89
N PHE A 28 20.71 1.90 16.66
CA PHE A 28 20.93 2.33 18.04
C PHE A 28 21.43 1.18 18.92
N LEU A 29 20.82 0.00 18.82
CA LEU A 29 21.24 -1.19 19.54
C LEU A 29 22.69 -1.55 19.20
N PHE A 30 23.03 -1.62 17.91
CA PHE A 30 24.38 -1.92 17.46
C PHE A 30 25.41 -0.91 17.98
N PHE A 31 25.09 0.38 17.92
CA PHE A 31 25.95 1.43 18.47
C PHE A 31 26.16 1.29 19.99
N ILE A 32 25.10 1.02 20.75
CA ILE A 32 25.18 0.83 22.20
C ILE A 32 26.05 -0.39 22.53
N LEU A 33 25.89 -1.49 21.80
CA LEU A 33 26.68 -2.71 21.99
C LEU A 33 28.16 -2.49 21.67
N LEU A 34 28.48 -1.84 20.54
CA LEU A 34 29.86 -1.52 20.16
C LEU A 34 30.55 -0.57 21.16
N ASN A 35 29.77 0.33 21.77
CA ASN A 35 30.29 1.33 22.70
C ASN A 35 29.96 1.00 24.17
N ARG A 36 29.74 -0.28 24.50
CA ARG A 36 29.27 -0.75 25.82
C ARG A 36 29.97 -0.09 27.00
N ASN A 37 31.31 -0.06 27.00
CA ASN A 37 32.09 0.49 28.11
C ASN A 37 31.85 1.99 28.29
N TRP A 38 31.73 2.73 27.18
CA TRP A 38 31.44 4.15 27.23
C TRP A 38 30.00 4.42 27.67
N VAL A 39 29.02 3.71 27.11
CA VAL A 39 27.61 3.86 27.50
C VAL A 39 27.43 3.56 28.99
N LYS A 40 28.01 2.47 29.51
CA LYS A 40 28.01 2.14 30.94
C LYS A 40 28.67 3.20 31.83
N SER A 41 29.60 3.99 31.27
CA SER A 41 30.26 5.06 32.02
C SER A 41 29.40 6.31 32.21
N LEU A 42 28.30 6.46 31.47
CA LEU A 42 27.41 7.62 31.52
C LEU A 42 26.68 7.71 32.87
N PRO A 43 26.42 8.93 33.41
CA PRO A 43 25.81 9.12 34.72
C PRO A 43 24.47 8.38 34.91
N LEU A 44 23.61 8.41 33.89
CA LEU A 44 22.32 7.70 33.89
C LEU A 44 22.47 6.18 34.00
N MET A 45 23.53 5.61 33.41
CA MET A 45 23.79 4.17 33.41
C MET A 45 24.47 3.69 34.70
N LYS A 46 25.04 4.60 35.50
CA LYS A 46 25.63 4.31 36.81
C LYS A 46 24.62 4.34 37.96
N ARG A 47 23.40 4.84 37.73
CA ARG A 47 22.36 4.95 38.78
C ARG A 47 21.99 3.60 39.39
N THR A 48 21.89 2.56 38.57
CA THR A 48 21.63 1.18 39.02
C THR A 48 22.45 0.18 38.22
N ILE A 49 22.81 -0.96 38.82
CA ILE A 49 23.57 -2.03 38.14
C ILE A 49 22.81 -2.60 36.92
N HIS A 50 21.48 -2.48 36.92
CA HIS A 50 20.60 -2.99 35.85
C HIS A 50 20.28 -1.95 34.76
N SER A 51 20.69 -0.68 34.90
CA SER A 51 20.32 0.39 33.95
C SER A 51 20.69 0.06 32.50
N TYR A 52 21.88 -0.49 32.27
CA TYR A 52 22.32 -0.90 30.94
C TYR A 52 21.47 -2.05 30.37
N SER A 53 21.18 -3.08 31.19
CA SER A 53 20.36 -4.21 30.76
C SER A 53 18.93 -3.77 30.45
N PHE A 54 18.38 -2.85 31.25
CA PHE A 54 17.07 -2.26 31.01
C PHE A 54 17.02 -1.47 29.69
N LEU A 55 18.06 -0.69 29.37
CA LEU A 55 18.16 0.00 28.07
C LEU A 55 18.14 -0.99 26.89
N ILE A 56 18.91 -2.07 26.98
CA ILE A 56 18.91 -3.13 25.94
C ILE A 56 17.52 -3.76 25.83
N ALA A 57 16.88 -4.11 26.95
CA ALA A 57 15.55 -4.69 26.96
C ALA A 57 14.51 -3.75 26.31
N LEU A 58 14.54 -2.45 26.64
CA LEU A 58 13.67 -1.46 26.03
C LEU A 58 13.85 -1.36 24.51
N LEU A 59 15.10 -1.39 24.03
CA LEU A 59 15.37 -1.37 22.59
C LEU A 59 14.87 -2.62 21.89
N LEU A 60 15.07 -3.80 22.50
CA LEU A 60 14.55 -5.05 21.96
C LEU A 60 13.01 -5.04 21.90
N VAL A 61 12.34 -4.54 22.94
CA VAL A 61 10.88 -4.36 22.93
C VAL A 61 10.46 -3.37 21.84
N GLY A 62 11.16 -2.24 21.68
CA GLY A 62 10.88 -1.27 20.62
C GLY A 62 11.01 -1.87 19.22
N ILE A 63 12.05 -2.69 18.99
CA ILE A 63 12.25 -3.42 17.73
C ILE A 63 11.09 -4.39 17.49
N LEU A 64 10.70 -5.16 18.51
CA LEU A 64 9.60 -6.13 18.44
C LEU A 64 8.23 -5.49 18.19
N ILE A 65 8.02 -4.23 18.59
CA ILE A 65 6.77 -3.49 18.29
C ILE A 65 6.82 -2.88 16.88
N SER A 66 8.02 -2.65 16.35
CA SER A 66 8.23 -2.04 15.03
C SER A 66 8.25 -3.05 13.87
N ILE A 67 8.34 -4.35 14.15
CA ILE A 67 8.19 -5.39 13.12
C ILE A 67 6.72 -5.59 12.76
N PRO A 68 6.42 -6.10 11.54
CA PRO A 68 5.06 -6.49 11.19
C PRO A 68 4.43 -7.39 12.25
N ASN A 69 3.14 -7.20 12.51
CA ASN A 69 2.44 -7.97 13.54
C ASN A 69 2.06 -9.35 13.01
N TYR A 70 2.66 -10.41 13.55
CA TYR A 70 2.24 -11.78 13.20
C TYR A 70 0.77 -12.03 13.57
N ILE A 71 0.41 -11.68 14.80
CA ILE A 71 -0.96 -11.61 15.28
C ILE A 71 -1.45 -10.20 14.94
N GLN A 72 -1.87 -10.00 13.70
CA GLN A 72 -2.30 -8.72 13.13
C GLN A 72 -3.26 -7.98 14.09
N ARG A 73 -2.78 -6.90 14.69
CA ARG A 73 -3.55 -5.97 15.53
C ARG A 73 -3.64 -4.64 14.79
N GLY A 74 -4.78 -3.97 14.90
CA GLY A 74 -5.04 -2.73 14.18
C GLY A 74 -6.19 -2.86 13.17
N ARG A 75 -6.46 -1.74 12.51
CA ARG A 75 -7.59 -1.58 11.60
C ARG A 75 -7.33 -2.24 10.25
N THR A 76 -6.09 -2.14 9.76
CA THR A 76 -5.63 -2.74 8.51
C THR A 76 -4.94 -4.06 8.82
N GLN A 77 -5.37 -5.12 8.15
CA GLN A 77 -4.84 -6.47 8.36
C GLN A 77 -4.56 -7.14 7.02
N LEU A 78 -3.42 -7.80 6.89
CA LEU A 78 -3.15 -8.74 5.79
C LEU A 78 -3.70 -10.11 6.18
N VAL A 79 -4.66 -10.62 5.40
CA VAL A 79 -5.33 -11.91 5.62
C VAL A 79 -4.93 -12.86 4.50
N TYR A 80 -4.39 -14.02 4.87
CA TYR A 80 -4.06 -15.10 3.93
C TYR A 80 -5.25 -16.02 3.76
N LEU A 81 -5.45 -16.50 2.54
CA LEU A 81 -6.59 -17.32 2.15
C LEU A 81 -6.14 -18.65 1.57
N ASN A 82 -6.88 -19.72 1.86
CA ASN A 82 -6.75 -20.99 1.13
C ASN A 82 -7.50 -20.92 -0.21
N ASP A 83 -7.47 -22.02 -0.96
CA ASP A 83 -8.11 -22.11 -2.28
C ASP A 83 -9.65 -22.03 -2.23
N THR A 84 -10.27 -22.27 -1.06
CA THR A 84 -11.72 -22.13 -0.86
C THR A 84 -12.12 -20.71 -0.43
N GLY A 85 -11.16 -19.81 -0.23
CA GLY A 85 -11.40 -18.43 0.21
C GLY A 85 -11.49 -18.24 1.72
N GLN A 86 -11.20 -19.27 2.51
CA GLN A 86 -11.20 -19.22 3.96
C GLN A 86 -9.88 -18.70 4.51
N LYS A 87 -9.96 -17.98 5.64
CA LYS A 87 -8.80 -17.45 6.34
C LYS A 87 -7.86 -18.54 6.82
N THR A 88 -6.57 -18.31 6.61
CA THR A 88 -5.48 -19.15 7.09
C THR A 88 -4.50 -18.31 7.91
N SER A 89 -3.66 -18.99 8.69
CA SER A 89 -2.55 -18.36 9.42
C SER A 89 -1.51 -17.81 8.46
N THR A 90 -0.91 -16.67 8.82
CA THR A 90 0.24 -16.10 8.09
C THR A 90 1.37 -17.13 7.96
N PRO A 91 1.83 -17.47 6.75
CA PRO A 91 2.95 -18.39 6.59
C PRO A 91 4.22 -17.84 7.26
N LEU A 92 4.82 -18.64 8.14
CA LEU A 92 5.97 -18.19 8.96
C LEU A 92 7.15 -17.73 8.10
N SER A 93 7.42 -18.41 6.99
CA SER A 93 8.48 -18.01 6.05
C SER A 93 8.24 -16.61 5.48
N LEU A 94 7.02 -16.33 5.01
CA LEU A 94 6.64 -15.03 4.47
C LEU A 94 6.65 -13.94 5.54
N TYR A 95 6.24 -14.28 6.77
CA TYR A 95 6.36 -13.38 7.91
C TYR A 95 7.81 -13.01 8.21
N VAL A 96 8.72 -14.00 8.27
CA VAL A 96 10.14 -13.75 8.54
C VAL A 96 10.75 -12.87 7.47
N VAL A 97 10.43 -13.11 6.20
CA VAL A 97 10.91 -12.25 5.10
C VAL A 97 10.36 -10.83 5.23
N ASN A 98 9.07 -10.66 5.56
CA ASN A 98 8.47 -9.35 5.83
C ASN A 98 9.10 -8.64 7.03
N ALA A 99 9.43 -9.35 8.10
CA ALA A 99 10.09 -8.79 9.26
C ALA A 99 11.55 -8.41 8.97
N LEU A 100 12.24 -9.14 8.09
CA LEU A 100 13.60 -8.80 7.69
C LEU A 100 13.61 -7.68 6.66
N PHE A 101 12.68 -7.65 5.72
CA PHE A 101 12.62 -6.70 4.61
C PHE A 101 11.23 -6.06 4.52
N PRO A 102 10.86 -5.17 5.47
CA PRO A 102 9.57 -4.48 5.43
C PRO A 102 9.46 -3.61 4.17
N GLU A 103 8.26 -3.47 3.62
CA GLU A 103 8.06 -2.79 2.33
C GLU A 103 8.55 -1.35 2.37
N GLU A 104 8.28 -0.63 3.47
CA GLU A 104 8.76 0.75 3.65
C GLU A 104 10.27 0.86 3.45
N GLU A 105 11.05 -0.11 3.94
CA GLU A 105 12.51 -0.09 3.79
C GLU A 105 12.95 -0.49 2.37
N VAL A 106 12.32 -1.50 1.79
CA VAL A 106 12.57 -1.90 0.39
C VAL A 106 12.29 -0.70 -0.53
N MET A 107 11.15 -0.04 -0.35
CA MET A 107 10.76 1.13 -1.12
C MET A 107 11.69 2.32 -0.87
N ASN A 108 12.10 2.57 0.37
CA ASN A 108 13.08 3.62 0.68
C ASN A 108 14.40 3.42 -0.07
N ILE A 109 14.94 2.19 -0.06
CA ILE A 109 16.16 1.85 -0.80
C ILE A 109 15.94 2.00 -2.30
N CYS A 110 14.83 1.47 -2.82
CA CYS A 110 14.51 1.52 -4.25
C CYS A 110 14.31 2.96 -4.75
N LEU A 111 13.63 3.82 -3.99
CA LEU A 111 13.43 5.23 -4.33
C LEU A 111 14.77 6.00 -4.34
N LYS A 112 15.61 5.80 -3.32
CA LYS A 112 16.95 6.43 -3.26
C LYS A 112 17.87 5.94 -4.37
N ALA A 113 17.89 4.63 -4.62
CA ALA A 113 18.65 4.04 -5.72
C ALA A 113 18.17 4.58 -7.06
N THR A 114 16.86 4.71 -7.24
CA THR A 114 16.25 5.31 -8.42
C THR A 114 16.65 6.76 -8.56
N ALA A 115 16.67 7.56 -7.50
CA ALA A 115 17.07 8.97 -7.57
C ALA A 115 18.53 9.17 -8.04
N ILE A 116 19.43 8.23 -7.71
CA ILE A 116 20.88 8.38 -7.91
C ILE A 116 21.40 7.62 -9.14
N LEU A 117 20.86 6.43 -9.40
CA LEU A 117 21.35 5.57 -10.47
C LEU A 117 20.69 5.89 -11.81
N PRO A 118 21.45 5.87 -12.92
CA PRO A 118 20.85 5.94 -14.24
C PRO A 118 19.99 4.70 -14.49
N SER A 119 18.91 4.85 -15.26
CA SER A 119 17.93 3.78 -15.53
C SER A 119 18.56 2.51 -16.11
N SER A 120 19.65 2.63 -16.87
CA SER A 120 20.41 1.51 -17.43
C SER A 120 21.11 0.62 -16.40
N LYS A 121 21.36 1.15 -15.20
CA LYS A 121 22.03 0.45 -14.08
C LYS A 121 21.06 -0.09 -13.03
N LEU A 122 19.75 0.10 -13.20
CA LEU A 122 18.74 -0.48 -12.32
C LEU A 122 18.50 -1.96 -12.67
N SER A 123 18.14 -2.74 -11.65
CA SER A 123 17.86 -4.19 -11.76
C SER A 123 16.84 -4.49 -12.87
N PRO A 124 16.89 -5.69 -13.51
CA PRO A 124 15.91 -6.12 -14.51
C PRO A 124 14.44 -5.97 -14.08
N ILE A 125 14.14 -6.13 -12.78
CA ILE A 125 12.78 -5.94 -12.24
C ILE A 125 12.27 -4.52 -12.50
N PHE A 126 13.14 -3.51 -12.39
CA PHE A 126 12.81 -2.11 -12.72
C PHE A 126 12.78 -1.87 -14.24
N LYS A 127 13.51 -2.64 -15.04
CA LYS A 127 13.43 -2.50 -16.51
C LYS A 127 12.02 -2.79 -17.02
N ASN A 128 11.29 -3.71 -16.39
CA ASN A 128 9.90 -4.03 -16.73
C ASN A 128 8.89 -2.95 -16.31
N LEU A 129 9.22 -2.08 -15.34
CA LEU A 129 8.45 -0.87 -15.08
C LEU A 129 8.49 0.08 -16.28
N GLY A 130 9.48 -0.04 -17.16
CA GLY A 130 9.69 0.92 -18.23
C GLY A 130 10.41 2.18 -17.76
N SER A 131 11.32 2.68 -18.59
CA SER A 131 12.20 3.80 -18.25
C SER A 131 11.47 5.10 -17.94
N ARG A 132 10.23 5.26 -18.41
CA ARG A 132 9.42 6.46 -18.20
C ARG A 132 8.96 6.59 -16.74
N PHE A 133 8.35 5.56 -16.15
CA PHE A 133 7.87 5.65 -14.75
C PHE A 133 9.03 5.91 -13.79
N ILE A 134 10.19 5.28 -14.02
CA ILE A 134 11.41 5.54 -13.25
C ILE A 134 11.84 7.00 -13.37
N ARG A 135 11.86 7.56 -14.57
CA ARG A 135 12.22 8.97 -14.80
C ARG A 135 11.22 9.94 -14.17
N ASP A 136 9.93 9.62 -14.23
CA ASP A 136 8.88 10.42 -13.60
C ASP A 136 9.07 10.42 -12.08
N ALA A 137 9.28 9.25 -11.47
CA ALA A 137 9.59 9.13 -10.04
C ALA A 137 10.86 9.89 -9.64
N GLN A 138 11.94 9.78 -10.43
CA GLN A 138 13.17 10.55 -10.23
C GLN A 138 12.88 12.05 -10.23
N LYS A 139 12.17 12.53 -11.26
CA LYS A 139 11.83 13.95 -11.40
C LYS A 139 11.00 14.44 -10.22
N ASP A 140 10.01 13.68 -9.78
CA ASP A 140 9.15 14.04 -8.66
C ASP A 140 9.95 14.08 -7.34
N PHE A 141 10.86 13.12 -7.14
CA PHE A 141 11.76 13.12 -6.00
C PHE A 141 12.63 14.38 -5.96
N TRP A 142 13.28 14.72 -7.07
CA TRP A 142 14.15 15.90 -7.17
C TRP A 142 13.39 17.24 -7.09
N ASN A 143 12.09 17.25 -7.44
CA ASN A 143 11.24 18.43 -7.34
C ASN A 143 10.52 18.55 -5.98
N GLY A 144 10.98 17.83 -4.95
CA GLY A 144 10.48 17.97 -3.58
C GLY A 144 9.19 17.19 -3.27
N LYS A 145 8.72 16.32 -4.18
CA LYS A 145 7.52 15.50 -3.95
C LYS A 145 7.83 14.16 -3.25
N ALA A 146 9.09 13.92 -2.88
CA ALA A 146 9.55 12.72 -2.21
C ALA A 146 8.74 12.35 -0.96
N ILE A 147 8.33 13.35 -0.16
CA ILE A 147 7.60 13.13 1.11
C ILE A 147 6.27 12.39 0.86
N GLY A 148 5.60 12.66 -0.26
CA GLY A 148 4.32 12.01 -0.59
C GLY A 148 4.44 10.49 -0.69
N PHE A 149 5.61 9.96 -1.06
CA PHE A 149 5.87 8.51 -1.13
C PHE A 149 5.97 7.87 0.26
N TYR A 150 6.33 8.63 1.30
CA TYR A 150 6.52 8.10 2.65
C TYR A 150 5.31 8.34 3.58
N THR A 151 4.54 9.41 3.34
CA THR A 151 3.40 9.80 4.20
C THR A 151 2.40 8.64 4.47
N PRO A 152 2.01 7.81 3.48
CA PRO A 152 1.07 6.71 3.73
C PRO A 152 1.55 5.66 4.73
N TYR A 153 2.85 5.34 4.78
CA TYR A 153 3.42 4.39 5.73
C TYR A 153 3.27 4.89 7.18
N ASN A 154 3.53 6.18 7.41
CA ASN A 154 3.33 6.81 8.71
C ASN A 154 1.87 6.75 9.16
N GLN A 155 0.93 6.91 8.23
CA GLN A 155 -0.50 6.86 8.52
C GLN A 155 -0.95 5.47 8.98
N LEU A 156 -0.40 4.39 8.43
CA LEU A 156 -0.66 3.03 8.93
C LEU A 156 -0.13 2.85 10.35
N SER A 157 1.09 3.30 10.60
CA SER A 157 1.73 3.23 11.91
C SER A 157 0.91 3.95 12.99
N TRP A 158 0.39 5.14 12.69
CA TRP A 158 -0.48 5.89 13.62
C TRP A 158 -1.81 5.20 13.92
N GLN A 159 -2.29 4.33 13.03
CA GLN A 159 -3.48 3.49 13.25
C GLN A 159 -3.16 2.22 14.05
N GLY A 160 -1.95 2.12 14.61
CA GLY A 160 -1.46 0.93 15.29
C GLY A 160 -1.40 -0.30 14.39
N SER A 161 -1.38 -0.10 13.06
CA SER A 161 -1.40 -1.16 12.06
C SER A 161 0.00 -1.26 11.44
N ASN A 162 0.62 -2.42 11.62
CA ASN A 162 1.90 -2.75 10.97
C ASN A 162 1.75 -4.10 10.26
N PRO A 163 0.93 -4.16 9.19
CA PRO A 163 0.76 -5.41 8.46
C PRO A 163 2.04 -5.74 7.68
N GLY A 164 2.26 -7.02 7.37
CA GLY A 164 3.29 -7.36 6.38
C GLY A 164 2.85 -6.91 4.98
N SER A 165 3.78 -6.88 4.04
CA SER A 165 3.54 -6.64 2.63
C SER A 165 3.21 -7.92 1.85
N PHE A 166 2.11 -7.87 1.11
CA PHE A 166 1.71 -8.95 0.20
C PHE A 166 2.56 -8.98 -1.08
N ALA A 167 3.35 -7.93 -1.37
CA ALA A 167 4.25 -7.92 -2.52
C ALA A 167 5.34 -8.99 -2.37
N ILE A 168 5.78 -9.26 -1.14
CA ILE A 168 6.72 -10.35 -0.85
C ILE A 168 6.10 -11.70 -1.21
N THR A 169 4.81 -11.90 -0.88
CA THR A 169 4.07 -13.10 -1.23
C THR A 169 3.93 -13.26 -2.74
N GLN A 170 3.58 -12.18 -3.45
CA GLN A 170 3.47 -12.17 -4.90
C GLN A 170 4.81 -12.46 -5.58
N ALA A 171 5.91 -11.87 -5.09
CA ALA A 171 7.25 -12.17 -5.55
C ALA A 171 7.63 -13.64 -5.30
N TYR A 172 7.25 -14.19 -4.14
CA TYR A 172 7.47 -15.61 -3.84
C TYR A 172 6.68 -16.51 -4.80
N ASN A 173 5.43 -16.18 -5.09
CA ASN A 173 4.62 -16.92 -6.05
C ASN A 173 5.23 -16.89 -7.46
N GLU A 174 5.69 -15.72 -7.92
CA GLU A 174 6.23 -15.51 -9.25
C GLU A 174 7.61 -16.14 -9.45
N PHE A 175 8.54 -15.95 -8.50
CA PHE A 175 9.94 -16.36 -8.68
C PHE A 175 10.29 -17.73 -8.08
N ILE A 176 9.54 -18.18 -7.07
CA ILE A 176 9.81 -19.43 -6.34
C ILE A 176 8.71 -20.48 -6.61
N GLY A 177 7.60 -20.08 -7.24
CA GLY A 177 6.52 -21.01 -7.61
C GLY A 177 5.52 -21.29 -6.48
N GLY A 178 5.40 -20.39 -5.50
CA GLY A 178 4.36 -20.46 -4.48
C GLY A 178 2.92 -20.34 -5.03
N ASN A 179 1.95 -20.65 -4.16
CA ASN A 179 0.53 -20.46 -4.42
C ASN A 179 -0.18 -19.86 -3.18
N TYR A 180 0.36 -18.75 -2.69
CA TYR A 180 -0.21 -18.06 -1.54
C TYR A 180 -1.16 -16.96 -2.02
N ASN A 181 -2.36 -16.94 -1.45
CA ASN A 181 -3.36 -15.90 -1.70
C ASN A 181 -3.54 -15.04 -0.45
N GLY A 182 -3.87 -13.78 -0.65
CA GLY A 182 -4.13 -12.87 0.45
C GLY A 182 -4.78 -11.58 -0.02
N ILE A 183 -5.39 -10.91 0.95
CA ILE A 183 -6.07 -9.62 0.78
C ILE A 183 -5.77 -8.74 1.98
N TYR A 184 -5.84 -7.43 1.78
CA TYR A 184 -5.92 -6.51 2.91
C TYR A 184 -7.37 -6.24 3.24
N ILE A 185 -7.68 -6.21 4.53
CA ILE A 185 -8.95 -5.73 5.05
C ILE A 185 -8.65 -4.55 5.97
N THR A 186 -9.21 -3.38 5.66
CA THR A 186 -9.19 -2.21 6.53
C THR A 186 -10.61 -1.92 6.98
N LYS A 187 -10.85 -1.93 8.30
CA LYS A 187 -12.17 -1.59 8.88
C LYS A 187 -12.44 -0.08 8.79
N PRO A 188 -13.69 0.40 8.91
CA PRO A 188 -13.98 1.82 9.09
C PRO A 188 -13.28 2.41 10.33
N LYS A 189 -12.95 3.72 10.33
CA LYS A 189 -12.26 4.38 11.45
C LYS A 189 -13.02 4.26 12.78
N HIS A 190 -14.35 4.31 12.71
CA HIS A 190 -15.27 4.22 13.85
C HIS A 190 -16.21 3.02 13.68
N TYR A 191 -15.65 1.84 13.44
CA TYR A 191 -16.43 0.63 13.24
C TYR A 191 -17.35 0.33 14.43
N SER A 192 -18.62 0.09 14.13
CA SER A 192 -19.66 -0.32 15.08
C SER A 192 -20.41 -1.54 14.55
N THR A 193 -20.72 -2.48 15.44
CA THR A 193 -21.55 -3.65 15.12
C THR A 193 -23.05 -3.32 14.99
N SER A 194 -23.44 -2.05 15.13
CA SER A 194 -24.83 -1.61 14.95
C SER A 194 -25.13 -1.02 13.57
N LYS A 195 -24.11 -0.88 12.71
CA LYS A 195 -24.20 -0.22 11.41
C LYS A 195 -23.65 -1.12 10.30
N ASN A 196 -24.25 -1.05 9.11
CA ASN A 196 -23.70 -1.64 7.89
C ASN A 196 -22.87 -0.61 7.15
N TYR A 197 -21.74 -1.02 6.60
CA TYR A 197 -20.79 -0.13 5.93
C TYR A 197 -20.60 -0.51 4.46
N PRO A 198 -20.50 0.47 3.54
CA PRO A 198 -20.05 0.24 2.16
C PRO A 198 -18.73 -0.53 2.10
N VAL A 199 -18.52 -1.23 0.98
CA VAL A 199 -17.27 -1.97 0.72
C VAL A 199 -16.59 -1.46 -0.53
N VAL A 200 -15.36 -0.98 -0.36
CA VAL A 200 -14.49 -0.51 -1.44
C VAL A 200 -13.44 -1.58 -1.74
N PHE A 201 -13.55 -2.23 -2.88
CA PHE A 201 -12.54 -3.13 -3.39
C PHE A 201 -11.44 -2.34 -4.11
N PHE A 202 -10.17 -2.60 -3.79
CA PHE A 202 -9.04 -1.96 -4.44
C PHE A 202 -8.17 -3.00 -5.17
N ALA A 203 -7.95 -2.78 -6.45
CA ALA A 203 -7.11 -3.61 -7.33
C ALA A 203 -5.79 -2.88 -7.62
N HIS A 204 -4.68 -3.51 -7.23
CA HIS A 204 -3.34 -2.91 -7.29
C HIS A 204 -2.78 -2.77 -8.71
N GLY A 205 -1.83 -1.84 -8.87
CA GLY A 205 -0.98 -1.75 -10.07
C GLY A 205 0.25 -2.67 -9.99
N TYR A 206 1.10 -2.61 -11.02
CA TYR A 206 2.33 -3.41 -11.11
C TYR A 206 3.23 -3.29 -9.87
N LEU A 207 3.89 -4.39 -9.51
CA LEU A 207 4.73 -4.61 -8.31
C LEU A 207 4.04 -4.55 -6.95
N GLY A 208 2.92 -3.84 -6.81
CA GLY A 208 2.21 -3.74 -5.54
C GLY A 208 2.99 -2.98 -4.46
N SER A 209 2.59 -1.75 -4.13
CA SER A 209 3.07 -1.04 -2.94
C SER A 209 1.96 -1.08 -1.88
N TRP A 210 1.78 -2.26 -1.28
CA TRP A 210 0.59 -2.58 -0.51
C TRP A 210 0.43 -1.73 0.74
N GLU A 211 1.51 -1.55 1.49
CA GLU A 211 1.49 -0.70 2.68
C GLU A 211 1.24 0.76 2.29
N PHE A 212 1.85 1.26 1.21
CA PHE A 212 1.51 2.59 0.68
C PHE A 212 0.03 2.71 0.32
N TYR A 213 -0.53 1.75 -0.42
CA TYR A 213 -1.93 1.77 -0.84
C TYR A 213 -2.88 1.73 0.35
N GLN A 214 -2.61 0.88 1.35
CA GLN A 214 -3.44 0.84 2.55
C GLN A 214 -3.36 2.16 3.30
N GLY A 215 -2.16 2.74 3.46
CA GLY A 215 -1.99 4.06 4.06
C GLY A 215 -2.76 5.16 3.33
N PHE A 216 -2.74 5.15 2.00
CA PHE A 216 -3.49 6.08 1.15
C PHE A 216 -5.00 5.92 1.37
N LEU A 217 -5.51 4.71 1.16
CA LEU A 217 -6.95 4.40 1.21
C LEU A 217 -7.50 4.50 2.64
N SER A 218 -6.65 4.37 3.66
CA SER A 218 -7.05 4.50 5.06
C SER A 218 -7.66 5.87 5.39
N SER A 219 -7.47 6.89 4.55
CA SER A 219 -8.13 8.18 4.68
C SER A 219 -9.60 8.18 4.22
N LEU A 220 -10.06 7.17 3.49
CA LEU A 220 -11.48 7.02 3.17
C LEU A 220 -12.29 6.90 4.46
N GLU A 221 -13.43 7.58 4.49
CA GLU A 221 -14.35 7.54 5.61
C GLU A 221 -15.19 6.26 5.58
N ASP A 222 -15.95 6.03 6.64
CA ASP A 222 -17.13 5.14 6.77
C ASP A 222 -17.27 3.88 5.87
N CYS A 223 -16.19 3.20 5.50
CA CYS A 223 -16.23 2.01 4.66
C CYS A 223 -15.23 0.93 5.08
N PHE A 224 -15.49 -0.29 4.65
CA PHE A 224 -14.47 -1.32 4.56
C PHE A 224 -13.67 -1.14 3.27
N ILE A 225 -12.34 -1.28 3.37
CA ILE A 225 -11.48 -1.36 2.19
C ILE A 225 -10.95 -2.77 2.12
N VAL A 226 -11.18 -3.42 0.98
CA VAL A 226 -10.68 -4.75 0.68
C VAL A 226 -9.74 -4.68 -0.51
N SER A 227 -8.44 -4.71 -0.24
CA SER A 227 -7.46 -4.65 -1.32
C SER A 227 -7.16 -6.06 -1.82
N ILE A 228 -7.55 -6.33 -3.06
CA ILE A 228 -7.49 -7.63 -3.72
C ILE A 228 -6.25 -7.71 -4.60
N ALA A 229 -5.64 -8.89 -4.63
CA ALA A 229 -4.37 -9.12 -5.30
C ALA A 229 -4.50 -10.10 -6.47
N THR A 230 -3.66 -9.88 -7.48
CA THR A 230 -3.31 -10.93 -8.44
C THR A 230 -2.32 -11.90 -7.80
N ARG A 231 -2.19 -13.11 -8.36
CA ARG A 231 -1.27 -14.13 -7.84
C ARG A 231 0.20 -13.66 -7.86
N ASP A 232 0.56 -12.91 -8.89
CA ASP A 232 1.90 -12.42 -9.18
C ASP A 232 1.98 -10.89 -9.01
N LEU A 233 3.10 -10.28 -9.40
CA LEU A 233 3.30 -8.84 -9.28
C LEU A 233 2.64 -8.04 -10.42
N SER A 234 1.96 -8.69 -11.37
CA SER A 234 1.48 -8.04 -12.59
C SER A 234 0.43 -6.96 -12.31
N GLY A 235 -0.49 -7.22 -11.37
CA GLY A 235 -1.68 -6.39 -11.18
C GLY A 235 -2.66 -6.46 -12.36
N ILE A 236 -2.55 -7.48 -13.23
CA ILE A 236 -3.47 -7.69 -14.35
C ILE A 236 -4.57 -8.67 -13.92
N PHE A 237 -5.76 -8.14 -13.66
CA PHE A 237 -6.90 -8.92 -13.20
C PHE A 237 -7.69 -9.53 -14.36
N SER A 238 -8.08 -10.79 -14.17
CA SER A 238 -8.97 -11.56 -15.04
C SER A 238 -10.43 -11.50 -14.60
N TYR A 239 -11.34 -12.08 -15.39
CA TYR A 239 -12.73 -12.28 -14.98
C TYR A 239 -12.82 -13.14 -13.71
N GLU A 240 -12.02 -14.20 -13.66
CA GLU A 240 -11.96 -15.13 -12.54
C GLU A 240 -11.59 -14.39 -11.26
N ASP A 241 -10.58 -13.51 -11.30
CA ASP A 241 -10.15 -12.73 -10.14
C ASP A 241 -11.24 -11.80 -9.61
N ILE A 242 -11.94 -11.09 -10.50
CA ILE A 242 -13.06 -10.22 -10.08
C ILE A 242 -14.24 -11.04 -9.58
N SER A 243 -14.47 -12.23 -10.13
CA SER A 243 -15.52 -13.14 -9.63
C SER A 243 -15.28 -13.60 -8.19
N LYS A 244 -14.01 -13.63 -7.71
CA LYS A 244 -13.67 -13.98 -6.32
C LYS A 244 -14.21 -12.98 -5.31
N ILE A 245 -14.47 -11.72 -5.71
CA ILE A 245 -15.14 -10.74 -4.84
C ILE A 245 -16.44 -11.32 -4.29
N PHE A 246 -17.26 -11.88 -5.18
CA PHE A 246 -18.58 -12.40 -4.83
C PHE A 246 -18.54 -13.82 -4.27
N LYS A 247 -17.57 -14.63 -4.71
CA LYS A 247 -17.47 -16.04 -4.32
C LYS A 247 -16.70 -16.28 -3.01
N HIS A 248 -15.76 -15.40 -2.68
CA HIS A 248 -14.82 -15.59 -1.57
C HIS A 248 -14.77 -14.39 -0.63
N TYR A 249 -14.52 -13.18 -1.16
CA TYR A 249 -14.19 -12.05 -0.29
C TYR A 249 -15.41 -11.51 0.48
N LEU A 250 -16.56 -11.32 -0.17
CA LEU A 250 -17.80 -10.92 0.53
C LEU A 250 -18.26 -11.99 1.55
N PRO A 251 -18.32 -13.29 1.21
CA PRO A 251 -18.58 -14.35 2.18
C PRO A 251 -17.62 -14.32 3.39
N LEU A 252 -16.32 -14.19 3.15
CA LEU A 252 -15.31 -14.11 4.21
C LEU A 252 -15.59 -12.95 5.18
N LEU A 253 -15.94 -11.76 4.68
CA LEU A 253 -16.26 -10.62 5.54
C LEU A 253 -17.45 -10.93 6.46
N LYS A 254 -18.49 -11.59 5.93
CA LYS A 254 -19.66 -12.00 6.70
C LYS A 254 -19.32 -13.08 7.74
N GLU A 255 -18.52 -14.07 7.38
CA GLU A 255 -18.06 -15.13 8.29
C GLU A 255 -17.23 -14.58 9.45
N GLU A 256 -16.41 -13.55 9.20
CA GLU A 256 -15.68 -12.83 10.25
C GLU A 256 -16.60 -11.92 11.12
N GLY A 257 -17.90 -11.89 10.84
CA GLY A 257 -18.89 -11.12 11.59
C GLY A 257 -18.88 -9.62 11.27
N TYR A 258 -18.40 -9.22 10.09
CA TYR A 258 -18.41 -7.82 9.67
C TYR A 258 -19.76 -7.42 9.07
N ASN A 259 -20.28 -6.29 9.55
CA ASN A 259 -21.50 -5.70 9.02
C ASN A 259 -21.21 -4.89 7.76
N ILE A 260 -21.42 -5.52 6.61
CA ILE A 260 -21.21 -4.90 5.29
C ILE A 260 -22.54 -4.60 4.61
N ASP A 261 -22.57 -3.53 3.83
CA ASP A 261 -23.68 -3.21 2.94
C ASP A 261 -23.36 -3.70 1.51
N GLU A 262 -23.95 -4.84 1.15
CA GLU A 262 -23.76 -5.42 -0.19
C GLU A 262 -24.50 -4.68 -1.32
N SER A 263 -25.34 -3.70 -0.98
CA SER A 263 -25.94 -2.81 -1.97
C SER A 263 -25.04 -1.61 -2.31
N HIS A 264 -24.02 -1.33 -1.48
CA HIS A 264 -23.04 -0.26 -1.63
C HIS A 264 -21.63 -0.83 -1.85
N LEU A 265 -21.43 -1.44 -3.03
CA LEU A 265 -20.14 -1.98 -3.45
C LEU A 265 -19.44 -1.04 -4.44
N HIS A 266 -18.16 -0.82 -4.24
CA HIS A 266 -17.32 0.03 -5.08
C HIS A 266 -16.06 -0.72 -5.51
N LEU A 267 -15.56 -0.46 -6.72
CA LEU A 267 -14.28 -0.98 -7.19
C LEU A 267 -13.37 0.16 -7.62
N ILE A 268 -12.10 0.11 -7.23
CA ILE A 268 -11.05 1.03 -7.63
C ILE A 268 -9.91 0.23 -8.25
N GLY A 269 -9.57 0.52 -9.51
CA GLY A 269 -8.41 -0.04 -10.20
C GLY A 269 -7.34 1.00 -10.44
N LEU A 270 -6.11 0.70 -10.02
CA LEU A 270 -4.93 1.56 -10.20
C LEU A 270 -3.98 1.01 -11.26
N SER A 271 -3.59 1.82 -12.25
CA SER A 271 -2.58 1.42 -13.24
C SER A 271 -2.97 0.10 -13.92
N ASN A 272 -2.15 -0.96 -13.83
CA ASN A 272 -2.55 -2.32 -14.30
C ASN A 272 -3.85 -2.83 -13.67
N GLY A 273 -4.12 -2.47 -12.40
CA GLY A 273 -5.39 -2.75 -11.74
C GLY A 273 -6.61 -2.13 -12.42
N GLY A 274 -6.42 -1.19 -13.36
CA GLY A 274 -7.47 -0.74 -14.27
C GLY A 274 -8.07 -1.86 -15.12
N THR A 275 -7.37 -2.99 -15.32
CA THR A 275 -7.97 -4.17 -15.94
C THR A 275 -9.08 -4.75 -15.08
N ALA A 276 -9.00 -4.67 -13.75
CA ALA A 276 -10.10 -5.01 -12.84
C ALA A 276 -11.33 -4.13 -13.12
N SER A 277 -11.12 -2.82 -13.25
CA SER A 277 -12.18 -1.87 -13.57
C SER A 277 -12.79 -2.14 -14.94
N ASN A 278 -11.98 -2.47 -15.95
CA ASN A 278 -12.46 -2.86 -17.28
C ASN A 278 -13.28 -4.16 -17.22
N VAL A 279 -12.83 -5.18 -16.49
CA VAL A 279 -13.57 -6.44 -16.28
C VAL A 279 -14.88 -6.19 -15.56
N ALA A 280 -14.87 -5.40 -14.48
CA ALA A 280 -16.06 -5.06 -13.72
C ALA A 280 -17.07 -4.27 -14.58
N LEU A 281 -16.62 -3.27 -15.33
CA LEU A 281 -17.51 -2.48 -16.18
C LEU A 281 -18.10 -3.31 -17.32
N ARG A 282 -17.34 -4.28 -17.84
CA ARG A 282 -17.82 -5.19 -18.89
C ARG A 282 -18.87 -6.15 -18.36
N SER A 283 -18.60 -6.82 -17.24
CA SER A 283 -19.30 -8.04 -16.84
C SER A 283 -20.04 -7.97 -15.49
N PHE A 284 -19.78 -6.95 -14.67
CA PHE A 284 -20.29 -6.86 -13.29
C PHE A 284 -20.83 -5.46 -12.96
N ASP A 285 -21.16 -4.63 -13.95
CA ASP A 285 -21.55 -3.23 -13.73
C ASP A 285 -22.84 -3.07 -12.92
N ASN A 286 -23.70 -4.09 -12.90
CA ASN A 286 -24.90 -4.13 -12.07
C ASN A 286 -24.64 -4.53 -10.61
N ARG A 287 -23.40 -4.91 -10.26
CA ARG A 287 -23.02 -5.32 -8.90
C ARG A 287 -22.30 -4.23 -8.13
N PHE A 288 -21.85 -3.18 -8.80
CA PHE A 288 -21.13 -2.06 -8.20
C PHE A 288 -21.93 -0.78 -8.38
N GLN A 289 -21.92 0.08 -7.36
CA GLN A 289 -22.42 1.45 -7.48
C GLN A 289 -21.45 2.32 -8.27
N THR A 290 -20.16 2.14 -8.01
CA THR A 290 -19.10 2.87 -8.72
C THR A 290 -17.96 1.96 -9.17
N ILE A 291 -17.43 2.24 -10.36
CA ILE A 291 -16.20 1.63 -10.86
C ILE A 291 -15.22 2.75 -11.20
N THR A 292 -14.07 2.74 -10.53
CA THR A 292 -13.08 3.82 -10.57
C THR A 292 -11.82 3.38 -11.30
N TYR A 293 -11.30 4.28 -12.13
CA TYR A 293 -10.04 4.13 -12.85
C TYR A 293 -9.07 5.20 -12.36
N ILE A 294 -7.90 4.81 -11.87
CA ILE A 294 -6.83 5.73 -11.42
C ILE A 294 -5.55 5.45 -12.21
N SER A 295 -4.98 6.48 -12.85
CA SER A 295 -3.73 6.39 -13.63
C SER A 295 -3.73 5.24 -14.65
N THR A 296 -4.86 5.02 -15.34
CA THR A 296 -5.08 3.89 -16.24
C THR A 296 -6.12 4.22 -17.31
N SER A 297 -6.26 3.35 -18.30
CA SER A 297 -7.14 3.54 -19.44
C SER A 297 -8.54 2.99 -19.16
N CYS A 298 -9.57 3.70 -19.64
CA CYS A 298 -10.94 3.19 -19.68
C CYS A 298 -11.27 2.73 -21.10
N ASP A 299 -11.22 1.41 -21.32
CA ASP A 299 -11.32 0.82 -22.66
C ASP A 299 -12.73 0.31 -22.97
N VAL A 300 -13.58 0.17 -21.96
CA VAL A 300 -14.96 -0.28 -22.09
C VAL A 300 -15.90 0.93 -22.17
N ILE A 301 -16.50 1.14 -23.35
CA ILE A 301 -17.47 2.22 -23.59
C ILE A 301 -18.86 1.63 -23.81
N LYS A 302 -19.66 1.51 -22.75
CA LYS A 302 -21.04 1.03 -22.79
C LYS A 302 -21.96 1.84 -21.87
N ARG A 303 -23.28 1.66 -22.03
CA ARG A 303 -24.24 2.05 -20.99
C ARG A 303 -24.05 1.14 -19.78
N SER A 304 -23.91 1.72 -18.61
CA SER A 304 -23.58 1.02 -17.36
C SER A 304 -24.57 1.36 -16.25
N HIS A 305 -24.84 0.39 -15.38
CA HIS A 305 -25.58 0.62 -14.14
C HIS A 305 -24.71 1.34 -13.10
N ALA A 306 -23.44 0.92 -12.97
CA ALA A 306 -22.45 1.61 -12.16
C ALA A 306 -22.13 2.99 -12.72
N LYS A 307 -21.94 3.96 -11.83
CA LYS A 307 -21.28 5.23 -12.12
C LYS A 307 -19.80 4.98 -12.37
N VAL A 308 -19.22 5.61 -13.39
CA VAL A 308 -17.81 5.48 -13.71
C VAL A 308 -17.05 6.70 -13.20
N LEU A 309 -16.02 6.48 -12.39
CA LEU A 309 -15.16 7.54 -11.86
C LEU A 309 -13.78 7.45 -12.52
N LEU A 310 -13.28 8.56 -13.02
CA LEU A 310 -12.04 8.62 -13.79
C LEU A 310 -11.05 9.58 -13.11
N ILE A 311 -9.86 9.12 -12.78
CA ILE A 311 -8.81 9.91 -12.12
C ILE A 311 -7.51 9.72 -12.88
N GLY A 312 -6.89 10.82 -13.33
CA GLY A 312 -5.66 10.72 -14.13
C GLY A 312 -4.99 12.04 -14.43
N GLY A 313 -3.88 11.97 -15.16
CA GLY A 313 -3.07 13.13 -15.47
C GLY A 313 -2.71 13.24 -16.96
N GLY A 314 -2.60 14.47 -17.47
CA GLY A 314 -2.30 14.72 -18.89
C GLY A 314 -0.90 14.28 -19.32
N LYS A 315 0.06 14.24 -18.38
CA LYS A 315 1.42 13.73 -18.61
C LYS A 315 1.56 12.24 -18.32
N ASP A 316 0.49 11.56 -17.95
CA ASP A 316 0.45 10.10 -17.80
C ASP A 316 -0.11 9.45 -19.08
N ALA A 317 0.72 8.67 -19.77
CA ALA A 317 0.24 7.94 -20.96
C ALA A 317 -0.79 6.87 -20.64
N SER A 318 -0.79 6.33 -19.42
CA SER A 318 -1.75 5.30 -19.04
C SER A 318 -3.16 5.86 -18.90
N SER A 319 -3.31 7.13 -18.48
CA SER A 319 -4.61 7.80 -18.30
C SER A 319 -4.95 8.85 -19.36
N SER A 320 -4.13 9.00 -20.40
CA SER A 320 -4.35 10.04 -21.42
C SER A 320 -5.67 9.90 -22.19
N ASN A 321 -6.29 8.71 -22.20
CA ASN A 321 -7.58 8.49 -22.86
C ASN A 321 -8.80 8.87 -22.01
N LEU A 322 -8.64 9.17 -20.71
CA LEU A 322 -9.74 9.34 -19.77
C LEU A 322 -10.70 10.49 -20.12
N PRO A 323 -10.24 11.70 -20.53
CA PRO A 323 -11.16 12.77 -20.93
C PRO A 323 -12.03 12.38 -22.14
N GLY A 324 -11.45 11.66 -23.10
CA GLY A 324 -12.16 11.13 -24.26
C GLY A 324 -13.14 10.01 -23.90
N ALA A 325 -12.70 9.06 -23.05
CA ALA A 325 -13.54 7.99 -22.54
C ALA A 325 -14.75 8.53 -21.77
N SER A 326 -14.55 9.55 -20.92
CA SER A 326 -15.61 10.22 -20.16
C SER A 326 -16.74 10.72 -21.05
N LYS A 327 -16.40 11.51 -22.08
CA LYS A 327 -17.38 12.05 -23.04
C LYS A 327 -18.13 10.93 -23.78
N ARG A 328 -17.43 9.84 -24.14
CA ARG A 328 -18.05 8.71 -24.85
C ARG A 328 -18.99 7.91 -23.94
N LEU A 329 -18.64 7.70 -22.67
CA LEU A 329 -19.51 7.05 -21.69
C LEU A 329 -20.77 7.86 -21.40
N GLN A 330 -20.64 9.18 -21.20
CA GLN A 330 -21.78 10.08 -21.01
C GLN A 330 -22.74 10.05 -22.20
N ARG A 331 -22.22 10.04 -23.44
CA ARG A 331 -23.03 9.88 -24.67
C ARG A 331 -23.77 8.54 -24.74
N ARG A 332 -23.31 7.51 -24.04
CA ARG A 332 -24.00 6.21 -23.91
C ARG A 332 -25.00 6.18 -22.75
N GLY A 333 -25.16 7.29 -22.02
CA GLY A 333 -26.06 7.40 -20.86
C GLY A 333 -25.46 6.89 -19.55
N THR A 334 -24.14 6.67 -19.48
CA THR A 334 -23.46 6.28 -18.25
C THR A 334 -23.12 7.49 -17.40
N LYS A 335 -23.54 7.49 -16.13
CA LYS A 335 -23.13 8.52 -15.16
C LYS A 335 -21.61 8.46 -15.02
N THR A 336 -20.93 9.56 -15.33
CA THR A 336 -19.46 9.61 -15.33
C THR A 336 -18.96 10.90 -14.73
N THR A 337 -18.04 10.80 -13.76
CA THR A 337 -17.33 11.94 -13.16
C THR A 337 -15.83 11.78 -13.41
N ILE A 338 -15.12 12.89 -13.61
CA ILE A 338 -13.69 12.89 -13.86
C ILE A 338 -12.96 13.89 -12.97
N LEU A 339 -11.84 13.45 -12.38
CA LEU A 339 -10.82 14.27 -11.73
C LEU A 339 -9.54 14.17 -12.59
N PHE A 340 -9.29 15.18 -13.41
CA PHE A 340 -8.15 15.18 -14.33
C PHE A 340 -7.30 16.43 -14.12
N ASP A 341 -5.99 16.25 -14.18
CA ASP A 341 -5.02 17.34 -14.10
C ASP A 341 -3.98 17.20 -15.21
N ASP A 342 -3.96 18.14 -16.15
CA ASP A 342 -3.11 18.05 -17.34
C ASP A 342 -1.62 18.00 -17.00
N GLU A 343 -1.23 18.53 -15.82
CA GLU A 343 0.17 18.62 -15.41
C GLU A 343 0.67 17.39 -14.63
N GLU A 344 -0.25 16.52 -14.19
CA GLU A 344 0.06 15.34 -13.40
C GLU A 344 0.54 14.16 -14.25
N ASN A 345 1.43 13.36 -13.66
CA ASN A 345 1.97 12.14 -14.25
C ASN A 345 1.36 10.89 -13.57
N HIS A 346 1.98 9.72 -13.78
CA HIS A 346 1.48 8.45 -13.28
C HIS A 346 1.34 8.39 -11.75
N TYR A 347 2.08 9.24 -11.02
CA TYR A 347 2.11 9.33 -9.57
C TYR A 347 1.12 10.35 -9.00
N ILE A 348 0.03 10.67 -9.70
CA ILE A 348 -1.01 11.58 -9.19
C ILE A 348 -1.54 11.20 -7.80
N MET A 349 -1.61 9.91 -7.45
CA MET A 349 -1.97 9.44 -6.09
C MET A 349 -0.97 9.89 -5.01
N VAL A 350 0.28 10.11 -5.38
CA VAL A 350 1.32 10.62 -4.47
C VAL A 350 1.18 12.13 -4.33
N HIS A 351 0.92 12.84 -5.43
CA HIS A 351 0.98 14.30 -5.49
C HIS A 351 -0.31 14.99 -5.04
N GLN A 352 -1.45 14.35 -5.27
CA GLN A 352 -2.80 14.93 -5.11
C GLN A 352 -3.64 14.11 -4.13
N LYS A 353 -3.02 13.54 -3.10
CA LYS A 353 -3.67 12.61 -2.17
C LYS A 353 -4.95 13.20 -1.58
N GLU A 354 -4.87 14.40 -1.00
CA GLU A 354 -6.01 15.04 -0.34
C GLU A 354 -7.17 15.24 -1.32
N ARG A 355 -6.87 15.78 -2.51
CA ARG A 355 -7.84 16.05 -3.58
C ARG A 355 -8.50 14.76 -4.09
N ILE A 356 -7.74 13.67 -4.24
CA ILE A 356 -8.28 12.37 -4.64
C ILE A 356 -9.15 11.77 -3.55
N ILE A 357 -8.72 11.81 -2.29
CA ILE A 357 -9.50 11.26 -1.17
C ILE A 357 -10.80 12.04 -0.97
N GLU A 358 -10.78 13.36 -1.05
CA GLU A 358 -12.00 14.19 -1.00
C GLU A 358 -12.95 13.83 -2.13
N PHE A 359 -12.44 13.71 -3.35
CA PHE A 359 -13.20 13.29 -4.52
C PHE A 359 -13.82 11.90 -4.31
N LEU A 360 -13.04 10.92 -3.84
CA LEU A 360 -13.53 9.56 -3.60
C LEU A 360 -14.58 9.54 -2.48
N ASN A 361 -14.35 10.17 -1.34
CA ASN A 361 -15.32 10.22 -0.25
C ASN A 361 -16.68 10.77 -0.71
N LYS A 362 -16.66 11.83 -1.53
CA LYS A 362 -17.88 12.41 -2.11
C LYS A 362 -18.54 11.48 -3.13
N GLU A 363 -17.77 11.01 -4.11
CA GLU A 363 -18.36 10.32 -5.27
C GLU A 363 -18.73 8.85 -4.98
N LEU A 364 -18.16 8.27 -3.93
CA LEU A 364 -18.51 6.98 -3.35
C LEU A 364 -19.59 7.09 -2.24
N GLU A 365 -20.03 8.31 -1.91
CA GLU A 365 -21.09 8.57 -0.91
C GLU A 365 -20.72 8.07 0.51
N LEU A 366 -19.48 8.33 0.94
CA LEU A 366 -18.95 7.89 2.25
C LEU A 366 -19.07 8.96 3.36
N ILE A 367 -19.58 10.15 3.04
CA ILE A 367 -19.71 11.31 3.95
C ILE A 367 -21.13 11.87 3.98
#